data_AF-A0A1A8FQT3-F1
#
_entry.id   AF-A0A1A8FQT3-F1
#
_cell.length_a   1.000
_cell.length_b   1.000
_cell.length_c   1.000
_cell.angle_alpha   90.00
_cell.angle_beta   90.00
_cell.angle_gamma   90.00
#
_symmetry.space_group_name_H-M   'P 1'
#
loop_
_entity.id
_entity.type
_entity.pdbx_description
1 polymer ?
#
loop_
_entity_poly.entity_id
_entity_poly.type
_entity_poly.pdbx_seq_one_letter_code
_entity_poly.pdbx_strand_id
1 'polypeptide(L)'
;MALAALALWVLMSLTWGNGLQASANRHSVYWNSSNIILHKEGYTMMVNVNDYLDIYCPHYNDSHGIGVVEQYVLYMVSYRGYRNCDPQLGFKRWECNRPHAPHAPIKFSEKFQRYSAFSLGYEFHVGQEYYYISTPVRHHGHNCLRLRVYVCCPTASDVEDEAEPTEPDYTLRPGLKIDDIDDYNPFVPKLEKSVSGSSPSRDRLLLTVTMLLLAALFVS
;
A
#
# COMPACT_ATOMS: atom_id res chain seq x y z
N MET A 1 10.02 -44.04 22.52
CA MET A 1 8.82 -44.06 21.65
C MET A 1 7.77 -43.03 22.06
N ALA A 2 7.22 -43.05 23.28
CA ALA A 2 6.15 -42.12 23.69
C ALA A 2 6.57 -40.63 23.76
N LEU A 3 7.80 -40.34 24.23
CA LEU A 3 8.31 -38.96 24.32
C LEU A 3 8.56 -38.31 22.95
N ALA A 4 8.98 -39.10 21.96
CA ALA A 4 9.18 -38.62 20.59
C ALA A 4 7.84 -38.25 19.92
N ALA A 5 6.79 -39.04 20.18
CA ALA A 5 5.44 -38.76 19.68
C ALA A 5 4.86 -37.47 20.28
N LEU A 6 5.07 -37.23 21.59
CA LEU A 6 4.65 -36.00 22.26
C LEU A 6 5.41 -34.77 21.73
N ALA A 7 6.73 -34.89 21.49
CA ALA A 7 7.52 -33.80 20.93
C ALA A 7 7.07 -33.43 19.51
N LEU A 8 6.77 -34.43 18.66
CA LEU A 8 6.19 -34.21 17.32
C LEU A 8 4.81 -33.56 17.38
N TRP A 9 3.98 -33.92 18.34
CA TRP A 9 2.66 -33.31 18.56
C TRP A 9 2.75 -31.84 19.01
N VAL A 10 3.72 -31.52 19.88
CA VAL A 10 3.98 -30.14 20.33
C VAL A 10 4.56 -29.30 19.19
N LEU A 11 5.46 -29.85 18.37
CA LEU A 11 5.99 -29.15 17.19
C LEU A 11 4.92 -28.91 16.12
N MET A 12 4.02 -29.87 15.87
CA MET A 12 2.90 -29.68 14.94
C MET A 12 1.86 -28.67 15.45
N SER A 13 1.63 -28.58 16.76
CA SER A 13 0.73 -27.57 17.33
C SER A 13 1.35 -26.17 17.33
N LEU A 14 2.68 -26.05 17.49
CA LEU A 14 3.41 -24.78 17.36
C LEU A 14 3.49 -24.27 15.90
N THR A 15 3.46 -25.15 14.90
CA THR A 15 3.42 -24.75 13.48
C THR A 15 1.99 -24.53 12.94
N TRP A 16 0.96 -25.03 13.64
CA TRP A 16 -0.45 -24.74 13.34
C TRP A 16 -0.98 -23.44 13.93
N GLY A 17 -0.18 -22.73 14.71
CA GLY A 17 -0.33 -21.28 14.88
C GLY A 17 0.03 -20.57 13.59
N ASN A 18 -0.71 -20.86 12.51
CA ASN A 18 -0.63 -20.14 11.26
C ASN A 18 -0.92 -18.68 11.58
N GLY A 19 0.14 -17.88 11.62
CA GLY A 19 -0.01 -16.44 11.51
C GLY A 19 -0.90 -16.20 10.31
N LEU A 20 -2.02 -15.52 10.53
CA LEU A 20 -2.67 -14.80 9.45
C LEU A 20 -1.65 -13.75 9.01
N GLN A 21 -0.71 -14.13 8.13
CA GLN A 21 -0.07 -13.18 7.26
C GLN A 21 -1.21 -12.58 6.48
N ALA A 22 -1.66 -11.39 6.90
CA ALA A 22 -2.56 -10.56 6.16
C ALA A 22 -1.85 -10.22 4.83
N SER A 23 -2.05 -11.08 3.84
CA SER A 23 -1.58 -10.83 2.48
C SER A 23 -2.40 -9.66 1.94
N ALA A 24 -1.72 -8.57 1.64
CA ALA A 24 -2.33 -7.47 0.91
C ALA A 24 -2.90 -7.98 -0.43
N ASN A 25 -4.18 -7.72 -0.68
CA ASN A 25 -4.81 -8.10 -1.94
C ASN A 25 -4.36 -7.15 -3.05
N ARG A 26 -4.34 -7.67 -4.28
CA ARG A 26 -4.02 -6.89 -5.48
C ARG A 26 -5.24 -6.82 -6.39
N HIS A 27 -5.67 -5.61 -6.71
CA HIS A 27 -6.75 -5.31 -7.62
C HIS A 27 -6.17 -4.85 -8.95
N SER A 28 -6.68 -5.34 -10.07
CA SER A 28 -6.15 -5.00 -11.40
C SER A 28 -7.18 -4.30 -12.28
N VAL A 29 -6.77 -3.23 -12.95
CA VAL A 29 -7.62 -2.47 -13.87
C VAL A 29 -6.87 -2.22 -15.17
N TYR A 30 -7.45 -2.65 -16.28
CA TYR A 30 -6.96 -2.31 -17.62
C TYR A 30 -7.55 -0.98 -18.05
N TRP A 31 -6.67 0.02 -18.23
CA TRP A 31 -7.05 1.41 -18.46
C TRP A 31 -7.05 1.75 -19.94
N ASN A 32 -8.11 1.39 -20.65
CA ASN A 32 -8.28 1.65 -22.07
C ASN A 32 -9.74 1.99 -22.41
N SER A 33 -9.97 2.58 -23.59
CA SER A 33 -11.31 3.00 -24.01
C SER A 33 -12.27 1.82 -24.26
N SER A 34 -11.76 0.64 -24.56
CA SER A 34 -12.55 -0.58 -24.78
C SER A 34 -13.14 -1.14 -23.48
N ASN A 35 -12.58 -0.76 -22.32
CA ASN A 35 -13.10 -1.15 -21.02
C ASN A 35 -14.33 -0.29 -20.65
N ILE A 36 -15.52 -0.83 -20.92
CA ILE A 36 -16.80 -0.16 -20.67
C ILE A 36 -17.02 0.23 -19.19
N ILE A 37 -16.33 -0.43 -18.26
CA ILE A 37 -16.48 -0.17 -16.82
C ILE A 37 -16.01 1.25 -16.47
N LEU A 38 -14.98 1.74 -17.18
CA LEU A 38 -14.37 3.05 -16.94
C LEU A 38 -15.16 4.22 -17.54
N HIS A 39 -16.14 3.93 -18.40
CA HIS A 39 -17.05 4.92 -18.98
C HIS A 39 -18.34 5.08 -18.15
N LYS A 40 -18.75 4.04 -17.44
CA LYS A 40 -20.00 4.06 -16.66
C LYS A 40 -19.83 4.92 -15.41
N GLU A 41 -20.77 5.86 -15.18
CA GLU A 41 -20.88 6.49 -13.85
C GLU A 41 -21.29 5.41 -12.83
N GLY A 42 -20.62 5.36 -11.68
CA GLY A 42 -21.04 4.53 -10.54
C GLY A 42 -20.26 3.22 -10.30
N TYR A 43 -19.36 2.81 -11.21
CA TYR A 43 -18.45 1.70 -10.87
C TYR A 43 -17.53 2.11 -9.72
N THR A 44 -17.50 1.27 -8.69
CA THR A 44 -16.74 1.50 -7.46
C THR A 44 -15.93 0.27 -7.15
N MET A 45 -14.63 0.44 -7.09
CA MET A 45 -13.72 -0.60 -6.63
C MET A 45 -13.57 -0.46 -5.11
N MET A 46 -13.85 -1.52 -4.39
CA MET A 46 -13.67 -1.55 -2.94
C MET A 46 -12.33 -2.20 -2.61
N VAL A 47 -11.53 -1.55 -1.77
CA VAL A 47 -10.19 -1.98 -1.37
C VAL A 47 -10.04 -1.88 0.14
N ASN A 48 -9.18 -2.70 0.72
CA ASN A 48 -8.79 -2.57 2.12
C ASN A 48 -7.56 -1.67 2.27
N VAL A 49 -7.26 -1.26 3.49
CA VAL A 49 -5.95 -0.68 3.81
C VAL A 49 -4.86 -1.70 3.48
N ASN A 50 -3.68 -1.23 3.07
CA ASN A 50 -2.54 -2.01 2.62
C ASN A 50 -2.71 -2.80 1.32
N ASP A 51 -3.91 -2.88 0.74
CA ASP A 51 -4.13 -3.44 -0.61
C ASP A 51 -3.40 -2.62 -1.68
N TYR A 52 -3.25 -3.23 -2.85
CA TYR A 52 -2.68 -2.59 -4.03
C TYR A 52 -3.70 -2.48 -5.16
N LEU A 53 -3.66 -1.36 -5.88
CA LEU A 53 -4.30 -1.18 -7.18
C LEU A 53 -3.24 -1.13 -8.27
N ASP A 54 -3.26 -2.12 -9.15
CA ASP A 54 -2.42 -2.22 -10.34
C ASP A 54 -3.21 -1.72 -11.57
N ILE A 55 -2.86 -0.55 -12.09
CA ILE A 55 -3.42 0.03 -13.30
C ILE A 55 -2.52 -0.30 -14.49
N TYR A 56 -3.04 -1.07 -15.44
CA TYR A 56 -2.34 -1.44 -16.67
C TYR A 56 -2.63 -0.44 -17.79
N CYS A 57 -1.56 0.14 -18.34
CA CYS A 57 -1.63 1.02 -19.50
C CYS A 57 -2.02 0.25 -20.78
N PRO A 58 -2.62 0.90 -21.79
CA PRO A 58 -2.82 0.31 -23.10
C PRO A 58 -1.49 -0.17 -23.69
N HIS A 59 -1.48 -1.39 -24.21
CA HIS A 59 -0.32 -2.00 -24.84
C HIS A 59 -0.71 -2.55 -26.22
N TYR A 60 0.13 -2.26 -27.21
CA TYR A 60 -0.09 -2.64 -28.59
C TYR A 60 1.17 -3.25 -29.18
N ASN A 61 1.02 -4.34 -29.94
CA ASN A 61 2.13 -4.93 -30.68
C ASN A 61 2.63 -4.00 -31.80
N ASP A 62 3.90 -4.11 -32.14
CA ASP A 62 4.59 -3.27 -33.15
C ASP A 62 4.00 -3.38 -34.57
N SER A 63 3.17 -4.39 -34.84
CA SER A 63 2.48 -4.58 -36.12
C SER A 63 1.36 -3.57 -36.37
N HIS A 64 0.84 -2.90 -35.33
CA HIS A 64 -0.20 -1.89 -35.47
C HIS A 64 0.40 -0.50 -35.78
N GLY A 65 1.08 -0.39 -36.92
CA GLY A 65 1.90 0.77 -37.28
C GLY A 65 1.17 2.03 -37.77
N ILE A 66 -0.18 2.08 -37.84
CA ILE A 66 -0.91 3.24 -38.43
C ILE A 66 -2.20 3.60 -37.65
N GLY A 67 -2.55 2.86 -36.60
CA GLY A 67 -3.75 3.13 -35.78
C GLY A 67 -3.54 4.20 -34.71
N VAL A 68 -4.62 4.84 -34.25
CA VAL A 68 -4.60 5.77 -33.10
C VAL A 68 -4.24 4.96 -31.84
N VAL A 69 -2.96 4.94 -31.47
CA VAL A 69 -2.51 4.35 -30.21
C VAL A 69 -2.99 5.20 -29.04
N GLU A 70 -3.68 4.58 -28.10
CA GLU A 70 -4.18 5.27 -26.93
C GLU A 70 -3.05 5.61 -25.96
N GLN A 71 -2.98 6.87 -25.58
CA GLN A 71 -2.03 7.39 -24.60
C GLN A 71 -2.80 8.28 -23.62
N TYR A 72 -2.56 8.10 -22.33
CA TYR A 72 -3.31 8.75 -21.26
C TYR A 72 -2.39 9.33 -20.20
N VAL A 73 -2.83 10.43 -19.59
CA VAL A 73 -2.27 10.92 -18.32
C VAL A 73 -3.29 10.65 -17.22
N LEU A 74 -2.84 9.98 -16.16
CA LEU A 74 -3.65 9.62 -15.00
C LEU A 74 -3.53 10.69 -13.92
N TYR A 75 -4.69 11.11 -13.40
CA TYR A 75 -4.79 12.10 -12.34
C TYR A 75 -5.59 11.53 -11.18
N MET A 76 -5.17 11.89 -9.96
CA MET A 76 -5.97 11.73 -8.77
C MET A 76 -6.65 13.07 -8.47
N VAL A 77 -7.98 13.08 -8.44
CA VAL A 77 -8.79 14.30 -8.40
C VAL A 77 -9.80 14.30 -7.26
N SER A 78 -10.30 15.48 -6.94
CA SER A 78 -11.48 15.62 -6.07
C SER A 78 -12.75 15.07 -6.71
N TYR A 79 -13.80 14.88 -5.90
CA TYR A 79 -15.13 14.48 -6.40
C TYR A 79 -15.65 15.39 -7.53
N ARG A 80 -15.42 16.71 -7.43
CA ARG A 80 -15.81 17.67 -8.49
C ARG A 80 -15.04 17.42 -9.79
N GLY A 81 -13.74 17.15 -9.69
CA GLY A 81 -12.91 16.78 -10.84
C GLY A 81 -13.37 15.47 -11.50
N TYR A 82 -13.75 14.47 -10.70
CA TYR A 82 -14.30 13.20 -11.18
C TYR A 82 -15.63 13.36 -11.94
N ARG A 83 -16.52 14.23 -11.46
CA ARG A 83 -17.82 14.49 -12.10
C ARG A 83 -17.66 15.25 -13.41
N ASN A 84 -16.76 16.22 -13.46
CA ASN A 84 -16.58 17.12 -14.60
C ASN A 84 -15.45 16.70 -15.55
N CYS A 85 -14.76 15.58 -15.27
CA CYS A 85 -13.57 15.15 -16.01
C CYS A 85 -12.46 16.23 -16.06
N ASP A 86 -12.30 17.00 -14.98
CA ASP A 86 -11.36 18.13 -14.92
C ASP A 86 -10.05 17.74 -14.20
N PRO A 87 -8.91 17.63 -14.92
CA PRO A 87 -7.63 17.28 -14.32
C PRO A 87 -7.01 18.40 -13.46
N GLN A 88 -7.50 19.64 -13.55
CA GLN A 88 -6.99 20.76 -12.76
C GLN A 88 -7.40 20.67 -11.28
N LEU A 89 -8.44 19.89 -10.96
CA LEU A 89 -8.94 19.71 -9.60
C LEU A 89 -8.26 18.54 -8.87
N GLY A 90 -6.98 18.33 -9.16
CA GLY A 90 -6.17 17.24 -8.62
C GLY A 90 -4.72 17.35 -9.04
N PHE A 91 -4.01 16.22 -8.99
CA PHE A 91 -2.61 16.14 -9.37
C PHE A 91 -2.34 14.92 -10.24
N LYS A 92 -1.33 15.06 -11.10
CA LYS A 92 -0.88 14.00 -12.00
C LYS A 92 -0.24 12.87 -11.19
N ARG A 93 -0.70 11.64 -11.41
CA ARG A 93 -0.20 10.43 -10.73
C ARG A 93 0.70 9.58 -11.61
N TRP A 94 0.36 9.45 -12.90
CA TRP A 94 1.10 8.59 -13.83
C TRP A 94 0.90 8.99 -15.31
N GLU A 95 1.76 8.51 -16.21
CA GLU A 95 1.62 8.64 -17.66
C GLU A 95 1.73 7.30 -18.37
N CYS A 96 0.72 6.98 -19.16
CA CYS A 96 0.73 5.88 -20.11
C CYS A 96 1.20 6.39 -21.48
N ASN A 97 2.51 6.63 -21.61
CA ASN A 97 3.13 7.22 -22.82
C ASN A 97 3.94 6.21 -23.67
N ARG A 98 4.05 4.95 -23.24
CA ARG A 98 4.82 3.89 -23.91
C ARG A 98 3.93 2.71 -24.30
N PRO A 99 3.14 2.82 -25.38
CA PRO A 99 2.21 1.78 -25.84
C PRO A 99 2.91 0.52 -26.39
N HIS A 100 4.15 0.65 -26.88
CA HIS A 100 4.94 -0.43 -27.49
C HIS A 100 6.07 -0.90 -26.55
N ALA A 101 5.77 -1.04 -25.26
CA ALA A 101 6.75 -1.53 -24.30
C ALA A 101 7.21 -2.96 -24.68
N PRO A 102 8.52 -3.28 -24.64
CA PRO A 102 9.09 -4.46 -25.30
C PRO A 102 8.75 -5.82 -24.66
N HIS A 103 8.28 -5.84 -23.40
CA HIS A 103 8.06 -7.10 -22.68
C HIS A 103 6.62 -7.30 -22.22
N ALA A 104 6.01 -6.27 -21.64
CA ALA A 104 4.67 -6.35 -21.06
C ALA A 104 4.02 -4.96 -20.99
N PRO A 105 2.68 -4.88 -20.83
CA PRO A 105 2.02 -3.63 -20.52
C PRO A 105 2.63 -2.99 -19.28
N ILE A 106 2.90 -1.69 -19.36
CA ILE A 106 3.38 -0.93 -18.21
C ILE A 106 2.27 -0.87 -17.18
N LYS A 107 2.62 -1.13 -15.92
CA LYS A 107 1.69 -1.00 -14.80
C LYS A 107 2.14 0.08 -13.82
N PHE A 108 1.17 0.84 -13.35
CA PHE A 108 1.29 1.72 -12.20
C PHE A 108 0.65 1.01 -11.01
N SER A 109 1.35 0.97 -9.87
CA SER A 109 0.85 0.35 -8.65
C SER A 109 0.66 1.41 -7.58
N GLU A 110 -0.56 1.55 -7.08
CA GLU A 110 -0.89 2.34 -5.90
C GLU A 110 -1.06 1.40 -4.70
N LYS A 111 -0.53 1.79 -3.54
CA LYS A 111 -0.77 1.07 -2.28
C LYS A 111 -1.65 1.93 -1.38
N PHE A 112 -2.76 1.38 -0.89
CA PHE A 112 -3.68 2.06 0.00
C PHE A 112 -3.19 2.05 1.44
N GLN A 113 -2.07 2.71 1.70
CA GLN A 113 -1.48 2.78 3.04
C GLN A 113 -1.92 4.03 3.80
N ARG A 114 -2.05 3.89 5.12
CA ARG A 114 -2.42 5.00 6.03
C ARG A 114 -1.32 6.04 6.17
N TYR A 115 -0.07 5.59 6.18
CA TYR A 115 1.10 6.46 6.34
C TYR A 115 2.04 6.27 5.16
N SER A 116 2.45 7.38 4.55
CA SER A 116 3.35 7.34 3.41
C SER A 116 4.78 7.60 3.83
N ALA A 117 5.70 6.69 3.48
CA ALA A 117 7.13 6.89 3.70
C ALA A 117 7.75 7.95 2.76
N PHE A 118 6.99 8.43 1.76
CA PHE A 118 7.42 9.44 0.81
C PHE A 118 6.74 10.77 1.10
N SER A 119 7.50 11.86 1.10
CA SER A 119 6.98 13.21 1.42
C SER A 119 5.94 13.73 0.43
N LEU A 120 5.96 13.24 -0.82
CA LEU A 120 4.92 13.51 -1.83
C LEU A 120 4.02 12.29 -2.07
N GLY A 121 4.10 11.28 -1.20
CA GLY A 121 3.24 10.13 -1.26
C GLY A 121 1.85 10.47 -0.74
N TYR A 122 0.85 9.74 -1.21
CA TYR A 122 -0.53 9.95 -0.78
C TYR A 122 -0.86 9.02 0.39
N GLU A 123 -1.73 9.49 1.29
CA GLU A 123 -2.21 8.77 2.46
C GLU A 123 -3.68 8.45 2.31
N PHE A 124 -4.05 7.21 2.63
CA PHE A 124 -5.40 6.69 2.42
C PHE A 124 -6.05 6.36 3.76
N HIS A 125 -7.29 6.79 3.93
CA HIS A 125 -8.06 6.62 5.16
C HIS A 125 -9.26 5.72 4.92
N VAL A 126 -9.58 4.93 5.94
CA VAL A 126 -10.76 4.07 5.98
C VAL A 126 -12.03 4.92 5.89
N GLY A 127 -13.02 4.44 5.16
CA GLY A 127 -14.29 5.11 4.94
C GLY A 127 -14.24 6.26 3.94
N GLN A 128 -13.11 6.49 3.27
CA GLN A 128 -12.98 7.54 2.26
C GLN A 128 -13.04 7.00 0.83
N GLU A 129 -13.54 7.87 -0.06
CA GLU A 129 -13.57 7.64 -1.50
C GLU A 129 -12.46 8.46 -2.18
N TYR A 130 -11.78 7.82 -3.13
CA TYR A 130 -10.72 8.39 -3.93
C TYR A 130 -11.04 8.24 -5.40
N TYR A 131 -10.72 9.27 -6.19
CA TYR A 131 -11.18 9.35 -7.57
C TYR A 131 -10.00 9.51 -8.52
N TYR A 132 -9.97 8.64 -9.53
CA TYR A 132 -8.99 8.66 -10.61
C TYR A 132 -9.69 9.00 -11.91
N ILE A 133 -9.06 9.86 -12.71
CA ILE A 133 -9.49 10.15 -14.08
C ILE A 133 -8.30 10.08 -15.03
N SER A 134 -8.57 9.96 -16.32
CA SER A 134 -7.53 10.13 -17.34
C SER A 134 -7.97 10.99 -18.50
N THR A 135 -7.05 11.81 -19.00
CA THR A 135 -7.24 12.57 -20.23
C THR A 135 -6.37 11.99 -21.36
N PRO A 136 -6.87 11.90 -22.60
CA PRO A 136 -6.05 11.47 -23.73
C PRO A 136 -4.94 12.49 -24.01
N VAL A 137 -3.75 12.02 -24.39
CA VAL A 137 -2.61 12.92 -24.70
C VAL A 137 -2.83 13.67 -26.03
N ARG A 138 -3.43 13.01 -27.03
CA ARG A 138 -3.55 13.55 -28.39
C ARG A 138 -4.95 14.05 -28.75
N HIS A 139 -5.98 13.72 -27.97
CA HIS A 139 -7.37 14.04 -28.29
C HIS A 139 -7.97 14.82 -27.13
N HIS A 140 -8.33 16.08 -27.38
CA HIS A 140 -9.05 16.90 -26.42
C HIS A 140 -10.55 16.63 -26.58
N GLY A 141 -11.06 15.62 -25.87
CA GLY A 141 -12.49 15.27 -25.84
C GLY A 141 -13.03 15.25 -24.42
N HIS A 142 -14.33 15.45 -24.26
CA HIS A 142 -15.02 15.52 -22.96
C HIS A 142 -15.28 14.16 -22.29
N ASN A 143 -14.98 13.04 -22.95
CA ASN A 143 -15.18 11.70 -22.38
C ASN A 143 -13.88 11.20 -21.75
N CYS A 144 -13.71 11.44 -20.44
CA CYS A 144 -12.61 10.88 -19.68
C CYS A 144 -12.94 9.46 -19.17
N LEU A 145 -11.93 8.60 -19.10
CA LEU A 145 -12.02 7.36 -18.32
C LEU A 145 -11.89 7.71 -16.84
N ARG A 146 -12.66 7.06 -15.99
CA ARG A 146 -12.65 7.34 -14.56
C ARG A 146 -12.93 6.13 -13.69
N LEU A 147 -12.42 6.17 -12.47
CA LEU A 147 -12.54 5.11 -11.47
C LEU A 147 -12.79 5.75 -10.09
N ARG A 148 -13.81 5.25 -9.39
CA ARG A 148 -14.03 5.54 -7.97
C ARG A 148 -13.49 4.36 -7.16
N VAL A 149 -12.68 4.66 -6.14
CA VAL A 149 -12.15 3.67 -5.21
C VAL A 149 -12.64 4.00 -3.81
N TYR A 150 -13.20 3.02 -3.11
CA TYR A 150 -13.63 3.16 -1.72
C TYR A 150 -12.75 2.30 -0.81
N VAL A 151 -12.14 2.91 0.20
CA VAL A 151 -11.30 2.21 1.17
C VAL A 151 -12.18 1.78 2.33
N CYS A 152 -12.52 0.50 2.42
CA CYS A 152 -13.57 0.04 3.34
C CYS A 152 -13.08 -0.31 4.74
N CYS A 153 -12.04 -1.12 4.86
CA CYS A 153 -11.70 -1.78 6.12
C CYS A 153 -10.20 -1.70 6.44
N PRO A 154 -9.82 -1.57 7.73
CA PRO A 154 -8.47 -1.81 8.16
C PRO A 154 -8.08 -3.27 7.91
N THR A 155 -6.81 -3.54 7.66
CA THR A 155 -6.31 -4.91 7.68
C THR A 155 -6.10 -5.37 9.11
N ALA A 156 -6.11 -6.69 9.36
CA ALA A 156 -5.92 -7.27 10.69
C ALA A 156 -4.63 -6.77 11.38
N SER A 157 -3.60 -6.40 10.61
CA SER A 157 -2.36 -5.79 11.10
C SER A 157 -2.52 -4.35 11.61
N ASP A 158 -3.50 -3.60 11.11
CA ASP A 158 -3.73 -2.21 11.51
C ASP A 158 -4.61 -2.12 12.77
N VAL A 159 -5.33 -3.19 13.09
CA VAL A 159 -6.17 -3.28 14.31
C VAL A 159 -5.30 -3.48 15.56
N GLU A 160 -4.10 -4.05 15.43
CA GLU A 160 -3.13 -4.16 16.52
C GLU A 160 -2.41 -2.83 16.82
N ASP A 161 -2.36 -1.90 15.86
CA ASP A 161 -1.74 -0.56 16.03
C ASP A 161 -2.74 0.46 16.60
N GLU A 162 -4.04 0.14 16.57
CA GLU A 162 -5.09 0.82 17.35
C GLU A 162 -5.13 0.20 18.76
N ALA A 163 -4.00 0.22 19.48
CA ALA A 163 -4.05 0.11 20.93
C ALA A 163 -4.94 1.25 21.44
N GLU A 164 -5.92 0.92 22.29
CA GLU A 164 -6.75 1.91 22.99
C GLU A 164 -5.90 3.13 23.39
N PRO A 165 -6.40 4.37 23.25
CA PRO A 165 -5.70 5.52 23.79
C PRO A 165 -5.58 5.28 25.30
N THR A 166 -4.43 4.79 25.71
CA THR A 166 -4.07 4.75 27.11
C THR A 166 -4.02 6.22 27.48
N GLU A 167 -4.95 6.64 28.33
CA GLU A 167 -4.91 7.96 28.94
C GLU A 167 -3.45 8.23 29.31
N PRO A 168 -2.82 9.32 28.82
CA PRO A 168 -1.48 9.63 29.27
C PRO A 168 -1.59 9.87 30.77
N ASP A 169 -1.08 8.92 31.57
CA ASP A 169 -0.94 9.07 33.01
C ASP A 169 0.08 10.18 33.25
N TYR A 170 -0.40 11.42 33.22
CA TYR A 170 0.37 12.57 33.64
C TYR A 170 0.54 12.43 35.15
N THR A 171 1.64 11.82 35.58
CA THR A 171 2.08 11.92 36.97
C THR A 171 2.65 13.32 37.22
N LEU A 172 1.78 14.32 37.21
CA LEU A 172 2.10 15.65 37.69
C LEU A 172 2.25 15.57 39.21
N ARG A 173 3.50 15.57 39.68
CA ARG A 173 3.82 15.86 41.08
C ARG A 173 3.28 17.26 41.41
N PRO A 174 2.54 17.48 42.51
CA PRO A 174 1.94 18.79 42.77
C PRO A 174 3.04 19.83 43.03
N GLY A 175 3.15 20.86 42.17
CA GLY A 175 3.90 22.07 42.51
C GLY A 175 4.87 22.69 41.49
N LEU A 176 4.89 22.29 40.21
CA LEU A 176 5.71 22.97 39.20
C LEU A 176 4.90 24.00 38.42
N LYS A 177 5.15 25.29 38.68
CA LYS A 177 4.72 26.41 37.84
C LYS A 177 5.68 26.51 36.66
N ILE A 178 5.13 26.41 35.45
CA ILE A 178 5.87 26.63 34.20
C ILE A 178 5.70 28.11 33.87
N ASP A 179 6.69 28.90 34.26
CA ASP A 179 6.89 30.24 33.70
C ASP A 179 7.93 30.11 32.57
N ASP A 180 7.53 30.60 31.40
CA ASP A 180 8.31 31.01 30.23
C ASP A 180 9.52 30.16 29.78
N ILE A 181 9.31 29.36 28.73
CA ILE A 181 10.37 29.01 27.76
C ILE A 181 9.96 29.60 26.41
N ASP A 182 9.93 30.92 26.33
CA ASP A 182 10.31 31.65 25.12
C ASP A 182 11.81 31.94 25.23
N ASP A 183 12.65 30.93 24.95
CA ASP A 183 14.04 31.19 24.59
C ASP A 183 14.57 30.14 23.59
N TYR A 184 14.61 30.57 22.34
CA TYR A 184 15.05 29.80 21.18
C TYR A 184 16.57 29.64 21.25
N ASN A 185 17.07 28.46 21.60
CA ASN A 185 18.51 28.16 21.57
C ASN A 185 18.95 27.77 20.14
N PRO A 186 19.76 28.58 19.44
CA PRO A 186 20.18 28.31 18.06
C PRO A 186 21.36 27.33 17.95
N PHE A 187 21.81 26.71 19.05
CA PHE A 187 22.99 25.83 19.11
C PHE A 187 22.68 24.34 19.36
N VAL A 188 21.63 23.80 18.73
CA VAL A 188 21.41 22.33 18.74
C VAL A 188 22.04 21.71 17.48
N PRO A 189 23.08 20.87 17.59
CA PRO A 189 23.64 20.18 16.43
C PRO A 189 22.66 19.16 15.85
N LYS A 190 22.71 19.03 14.52
CA LYS A 190 21.90 18.12 13.67
C LYS A 190 21.88 16.68 14.20
N LEU A 191 20.69 16.09 14.29
CA LEU A 191 20.52 14.66 14.59
C LEU A 191 21.14 13.81 13.48
N GLU A 192 22.12 12.97 13.81
CA GLU A 192 22.65 11.97 12.89
C GLU A 192 21.62 10.84 12.69
N LYS A 193 21.54 10.34 11.45
CA LYS A 193 20.66 9.21 11.08
C LYS A 193 21.03 7.97 11.88
N SER A 194 20.08 7.38 12.59
CA SER A 194 20.22 6.00 13.05
C SER A 194 20.21 5.06 11.83
N VAL A 195 21.32 4.36 11.64
CA VAL A 195 21.47 3.30 10.66
C VAL A 195 20.66 2.08 11.08
N SER A 196 19.93 1.54 10.10
CA SER A 196 19.27 0.23 10.06
C SER A 196 19.96 -0.85 10.90
N GLY A 197 19.36 -1.22 12.02
CA GLY A 197 19.58 -2.52 12.65
C GLY A 197 18.64 -3.54 12.03
N SER A 198 19.13 -4.32 11.05
CA SER A 198 18.43 -5.54 10.64
C SER A 198 18.43 -6.51 11.83
N SER A 199 17.27 -6.70 12.46
CA SER A 199 17.09 -7.75 13.44
C SER A 199 17.22 -9.10 12.71
N PRO A 200 18.11 -10.02 13.15
CA PRO A 200 18.14 -11.36 12.58
C PRO A 200 16.81 -12.04 12.92
N SER A 201 16.06 -12.36 11.87
CA SER A 201 14.80 -13.09 11.93
C SER A 201 14.91 -14.26 12.92
N ARG A 202 14.05 -14.26 13.94
CA ARG A 202 13.83 -15.38 14.89
C ARG A 202 13.68 -16.73 14.17
N ASP A 203 13.29 -16.72 12.89
CA ASP A 203 13.15 -17.88 12.02
C ASP A 203 14.47 -18.64 11.81
N ARG A 204 15.60 -17.93 11.75
CA ARG A 204 16.91 -18.57 11.51
C ARG A 204 17.45 -19.26 12.76
N LEU A 205 17.07 -18.80 13.95
CA LEU A 205 17.41 -19.42 15.23
C LEU A 205 16.53 -20.64 15.52
N LEU A 206 15.26 -20.58 15.14
CA LEU A 206 14.34 -21.71 15.24
C LEU A 206 14.71 -22.85 14.28
N LEU A 207 15.14 -22.52 13.05
CA LEU A 207 15.62 -23.50 12.07
C LEU A 207 16.91 -24.20 12.52
N THR A 208 17.85 -23.50 13.15
CA THR A 208 19.09 -24.14 13.64
C THR A 208 18.82 -25.04 14.85
N VAL A 209 17.97 -24.61 15.78
CA VAL A 209 17.59 -25.39 16.96
C VAL A 209 16.78 -26.63 16.58
N THR A 210 15.86 -26.53 15.62
CA THR A 210 15.10 -27.69 15.12
C THR A 210 15.96 -28.70 14.38
N MET A 211 16.93 -28.25 13.57
CA MET A 211 17.88 -29.15 12.89
C MET A 211 18.83 -29.86 13.87
N LEU A 212 19.27 -29.17 14.94
CA LEU A 212 20.08 -29.78 16.01
C LEU A 212 19.31 -30.83 16.81
N LEU A 213 18.03 -30.56 17.12
CA LEU A 213 17.14 -31.51 17.80
C LEU A 213 16.81 -32.74 16.95
N LEU A 214 16.59 -32.55 15.64
CA LEU A 214 16.40 -33.66 14.71
C LEU A 214 17.66 -34.53 14.60
N ALA A 215 18.84 -33.92 14.49
CA ALA A 215 20.11 -34.64 14.43
C ALA A 215 20.37 -35.49 15.69
N ALA A 216 20.02 -34.97 16.88
CA ALA A 216 20.16 -35.71 18.14
C ALA A 216 19.19 -36.91 18.27
N LEU A 217 18.02 -36.85 17.61
CA LEU A 217 17.03 -37.93 17.62
C LEU A 217 17.34 -39.07 16.64
N PHE A 218 18.14 -38.83 15.59
CA PHE A 218 18.57 -39.87 14.64
C PHE A 218 19.81 -40.66 15.09
N VAL A 219 20.51 -40.20 16.14
CA VAL A 219 21.75 -40.81 16.65
C VAL A 219 21.51 -41.63 17.94
N SER A 220 20.28 -41.65 18.48
CA SER A 220 19.88 -42.44 19.65
C SER A 220 18.83 -43.49 19.31
#